data_AF-A0A954N0Z2-F1
#
_entry.id   AF-A0A954N0Z2-F1
#
_cell.length_a   1.000
_cell.length_b   1.000
_cell.length_c   1.000
_cell.angle_alpha   90.00
_cell.angle_beta   90.00
_cell.angle_gamma   90.00
#
_symmetry.space_group_name_H-M   'P 1'
#
loop_
_entity.id
_entity.type
_entity.pdbx_description
1 polymer ?
#
loop_
_entity_poly.entity_id
_entity_poly.type
_entity_poly.pdbx_seq_one_letter_code
_entity_poly.pdbx_strand_id
1 'polypeptide(L)'
;MAGSPRKAMVDGVQDYERGGSPVGAFFTSPLVWGAVLTVGFYSVLPKISSHQEFLQRYFCGHWILYATTSLFFLGISILGKKACGIFRERAAFSFRLLQDPRLAQSGDIQGKAETLAAIVASLPRRIQGSILMRRYRDVCDYLRPRPDPTTLEEHLKYLADIEADKLHDSYSFVRTISWAVPILGFLGTVIGITMAITNITPDQLESSLPEVTAGLGVAFDTTALSLSLSMVLVFLTFLMERTEQSILADIEQVGIRQLASLFVVDNSPLKQAEQLAAHQLLVESEGLISRHVGLWNDSLAGLNQRLQQTLSLQQGELVEGVRSGIRSTLSAHDEHLREMREGFLQETGMLIRELVSESVTHQKLIREQQSDFSGQLAALWQGVQQELRQLQVVQQQETVRLMGAIESQMSNWQGHLEQTNSAITSQLRVLQEQGAILRDLAGDKQDLLKLQESLAQNLEVLRSGHSFEEAIHSLTAAIHLITARNQPGRVAA
;
A
#
# COMPACT_ATOMS: atom_id res chain seq x y z
N MET A 1 -24.07 -63.40 -24.12
CA MET A 1 -24.80 -63.58 -25.39
C MET A 1 -24.99 -62.22 -26.03
N ALA A 2 -24.23 -61.96 -27.11
CA ALA A 2 -24.17 -60.67 -27.78
C ALA A 2 -25.38 -60.49 -28.71
N GLY A 3 -26.22 -59.49 -28.43
CA GLY A 3 -27.28 -59.05 -29.33
C GLY A 3 -26.67 -58.27 -30.50
N SER A 4 -26.91 -58.74 -31.71
CA SER A 4 -26.38 -58.17 -32.95
C SER A 4 -26.81 -56.70 -33.17
N PRO A 5 -25.87 -55.77 -33.47
CA PRO A 5 -26.15 -54.34 -33.73
C PRO A 5 -26.95 -54.09 -35.03
N ARG A 6 -27.33 -55.14 -35.77
CA ARG A 6 -28.06 -55.04 -37.04
C ARG A 6 -29.56 -54.81 -36.87
N LYS A 7 -30.15 -55.06 -35.68
CA LYS A 7 -31.61 -54.92 -35.46
C LYS A 7 -32.02 -53.48 -35.13
N ALA A 8 -31.21 -52.76 -34.33
CA ALA A 8 -31.44 -51.34 -34.04
C ALA A 8 -31.32 -50.43 -35.27
N MET A 9 -30.52 -50.83 -36.27
CA MET A 9 -30.36 -50.11 -37.53
C MET A 9 -31.48 -50.39 -38.55
N VAL A 10 -32.29 -51.44 -38.35
CA VAL A 10 -33.44 -51.78 -39.22
C VAL A 10 -34.71 -51.07 -38.75
N ASP A 11 -34.91 -50.93 -37.44
CA ASP A 11 -36.08 -50.21 -36.90
C ASP A 11 -35.95 -48.68 -37.07
N GLY A 12 -34.72 -48.14 -37.05
CA GLY A 12 -34.46 -46.73 -37.38
C GLY A 12 -34.61 -46.38 -38.87
N VAL A 13 -34.62 -47.38 -39.76
CA VAL A 13 -34.79 -47.19 -41.21
C VAL A 13 -36.26 -47.37 -41.64
N GLN A 14 -37.08 -48.12 -40.90
CA GLN A 14 -38.50 -48.31 -41.22
C GLN A 14 -39.38 -47.07 -40.94
N ASP A 15 -38.96 -46.15 -40.07
CA ASP A 15 -39.63 -44.85 -39.90
C ASP A 15 -39.24 -43.82 -40.98
N TYR A 16 -38.22 -44.09 -41.80
CA TYR A 16 -37.81 -43.23 -42.92
C TYR A 16 -38.64 -43.47 -44.20
N GLU A 17 -39.29 -44.63 -44.35
CA GLU A 17 -40.01 -45.00 -45.57
C GLU A 17 -41.51 -44.64 -45.59
N ARG A 18 -42.07 -44.02 -44.54
CA ARG A 18 -43.48 -43.59 -44.54
C ARG A 18 -43.68 -42.16 -45.06
N GLY A 19 -43.49 -42.00 -46.38
CA GLY A 19 -44.34 -41.16 -47.24
C GLY A 19 -44.54 -39.67 -46.88
N GLY A 20 -43.54 -38.98 -46.36
CA GLY A 20 -43.51 -37.52 -46.35
C GLY A 20 -42.73 -36.99 -47.54
N SER A 21 -43.30 -36.10 -48.36
CA SER A 21 -42.51 -35.40 -49.39
C SER A 21 -41.28 -34.74 -48.73
N PRO A 22 -40.09 -34.76 -49.36
CA PRO A 22 -38.88 -34.16 -48.78
C PRO A 22 -39.07 -32.67 -48.45
N VAL A 23 -39.97 -32.01 -49.19
CA VAL A 23 -40.42 -30.63 -48.94
C VAL A 23 -41.16 -30.52 -47.60
N GLY A 24 -42.06 -31.45 -47.28
CA GLY A 24 -42.79 -31.44 -46.00
C GLY A 24 -41.91 -31.75 -44.79
N ALA A 25 -40.88 -32.59 -44.95
CA ALA A 25 -39.89 -32.86 -43.90
C ALA A 25 -39.03 -31.62 -43.59
N PHE A 26 -38.69 -30.84 -44.62
CA PHE A 26 -37.96 -29.58 -44.46
C PHE A 26 -38.74 -28.56 -43.64
N PHE A 27 -40.04 -28.36 -43.93
CA PHE A 27 -40.90 -27.44 -43.18
C PHE A 27 -41.26 -27.91 -41.76
N THR A 28 -40.96 -29.15 -41.39
CA THR A 28 -41.24 -29.71 -40.03
C THR A 28 -39.98 -29.88 -39.18
N SER A 29 -38.83 -29.46 -39.71
CA SER A 29 -37.55 -29.47 -39.00
C SER A 29 -37.45 -28.30 -38.01
N PRO A 30 -37.15 -28.56 -36.72
CA PRO A 30 -36.91 -27.50 -35.73
C PRO A 30 -35.76 -26.56 -36.10
N LEU A 31 -34.80 -27.01 -36.91
CA LEU A 31 -33.68 -26.20 -37.36
C LEU A 31 -34.14 -25.05 -38.27
N VAL A 32 -35.04 -25.34 -39.19
CA VAL A 32 -35.59 -24.34 -40.12
C VAL A 32 -36.42 -23.31 -39.36
N TRP A 33 -37.28 -23.77 -38.45
CA TRP A 33 -38.08 -22.87 -37.62
C TRP A 33 -37.23 -22.04 -36.64
N GLY A 34 -36.15 -22.60 -36.08
CA GLY A 34 -35.17 -21.85 -35.30
C GLY A 34 -34.50 -20.74 -36.09
N ALA A 35 -34.08 -21.03 -37.33
CA ALA A 35 -33.52 -20.02 -38.24
C ALA A 35 -34.55 -18.95 -38.62
N VAL A 36 -35.79 -19.34 -38.92
CA VAL A 36 -36.88 -18.40 -39.22
C VAL A 36 -37.20 -17.51 -38.03
N LEU A 37 -37.25 -18.05 -36.81
CA LEU A 37 -37.45 -17.26 -35.59
C LEU A 37 -36.31 -16.27 -35.36
N THR A 38 -35.07 -16.70 -35.62
CA THR A 38 -33.89 -15.83 -35.51
C THR A 38 -33.94 -14.68 -36.51
N VAL A 39 -34.18 -14.98 -37.79
CA VAL A 39 -34.31 -13.96 -38.84
C VAL A 39 -35.49 -13.04 -38.57
N GLY A 40 -36.63 -13.59 -38.15
CA GLY A 40 -37.81 -12.84 -37.77
C GLY A 40 -37.54 -11.89 -36.60
N PHE A 41 -36.86 -12.36 -35.55
CA PHE A 41 -36.46 -11.55 -34.40
C PHE A 41 -35.59 -10.37 -34.83
N TYR A 42 -34.52 -10.61 -35.59
CA TYR A 42 -33.63 -9.53 -36.06
C TYR A 42 -34.27 -8.62 -37.12
N SER A 43 -35.32 -9.06 -37.81
CA SER A 43 -36.09 -8.22 -38.74
C SER A 43 -37.09 -7.30 -38.03
N VAL A 44 -37.57 -7.71 -36.85
CA VAL A 44 -38.50 -6.94 -36.02
C VAL A 44 -37.75 -6.02 -35.05
N LEU A 45 -36.55 -6.42 -34.60
CA LEU A 45 -35.73 -5.67 -33.64
C LEU A 45 -35.59 -4.17 -33.98
N PRO A 46 -35.32 -3.75 -35.24
CA PRO A 46 -35.16 -2.33 -35.58
C PRO A 46 -36.49 -1.54 -35.56
N LYS A 47 -37.64 -2.23 -35.56
CA LYS A 47 -38.97 -1.60 -35.57
C LYS A 47 -39.49 -1.31 -34.16
N ILE A 48 -38.83 -1.85 -33.12
CA ILE A 48 -39.20 -1.63 -31.73
C ILE A 48 -38.58 -0.30 -31.28
N SER A 49 -39.39 0.76 -31.25
CA SER A 49 -38.94 2.11 -30.85
C SER A 49 -38.71 2.26 -29.33
N SER A 50 -39.29 1.38 -28.51
CA SER A 50 -39.06 1.35 -27.06
C SER A 50 -37.83 0.51 -26.73
N HIS A 51 -36.87 1.07 -25.99
CA HIS A 51 -35.62 0.40 -25.56
C HIS A 51 -34.66 -0.02 -26.70
N GLN A 52 -34.68 0.67 -27.84
CA GLN A 52 -33.84 0.35 -28.99
C GLN A 52 -32.34 0.29 -28.65
N GLU A 53 -31.82 1.25 -27.87
CA GLU A 53 -30.41 1.26 -27.45
C GLU A 53 -30.02 0.02 -26.63
N PHE A 54 -30.88 -0.40 -25.70
CA PHE A 54 -30.66 -1.59 -24.89
C PHE A 54 -30.69 -2.86 -25.74
N LEU A 55 -31.69 -3.01 -26.62
CA LEU A 55 -31.83 -4.17 -27.49
C LEU A 55 -30.67 -4.29 -28.49
N GLN A 56 -30.25 -3.16 -29.08
CA GLN A 56 -29.13 -3.15 -30.01
C GLN A 56 -27.81 -3.47 -29.29
N ARG A 57 -27.61 -2.97 -28.07
CA ARG A 57 -26.44 -3.31 -27.25
C ARG A 57 -26.37 -4.81 -26.95
N TYR A 58 -27.45 -5.40 -26.41
CA TYR A 58 -27.44 -6.81 -25.97
C TYR A 58 -27.56 -7.80 -27.12
N PHE A 59 -28.27 -7.52 -28.21
CA PHE A 59 -28.48 -8.51 -29.28
C PHE A 59 -27.62 -8.29 -30.52
N CYS A 60 -27.07 -7.08 -30.72
CA CYS A 60 -26.31 -6.72 -31.92
C CYS A 60 -24.86 -6.29 -31.66
N GLY A 61 -24.44 -6.14 -30.39
CA GLY A 61 -23.12 -5.59 -30.04
C GLY A 61 -21.92 -6.48 -30.38
N HIS A 62 -22.08 -7.81 -30.45
CA HIS A 62 -20.99 -8.73 -30.74
C HIS A 62 -21.50 -10.01 -31.44
N TRP A 63 -20.69 -10.63 -32.30
CA TRP A 63 -21.09 -11.83 -33.07
C TRP A 63 -21.52 -13.01 -32.16
N ILE A 64 -20.95 -13.10 -30.97
CA ILE A 64 -21.33 -14.12 -29.96
C ILE A 64 -22.77 -13.92 -29.50
N LEU A 65 -23.26 -12.69 -29.37
CA LEU A 65 -24.64 -12.41 -29.01
C LEU A 65 -25.61 -12.95 -30.08
N TYR A 66 -25.25 -12.81 -31.36
CA TYR A 66 -26.00 -13.42 -32.46
C TYR A 66 -26.00 -14.94 -32.38
N ALA A 67 -24.85 -15.57 -32.13
CA ALA A 67 -24.74 -17.02 -31.99
C ALA A 67 -25.58 -17.55 -30.82
N THR A 68 -25.45 -16.93 -29.64
CA THR A 68 -26.20 -17.28 -28.42
C THR A 68 -27.71 -17.12 -28.62
N THR A 69 -28.13 -16.02 -29.24
CA THR A 69 -29.56 -15.75 -29.53
C THR A 69 -30.12 -16.75 -30.56
N SER A 70 -29.32 -17.09 -31.58
CA SER A 70 -29.72 -18.10 -32.59
C SER A 70 -29.91 -19.48 -31.98
N LEU A 71 -28.99 -19.90 -31.10
CA LEU A 71 -29.11 -21.15 -30.36
C LEU A 71 -30.31 -21.15 -29.41
N PHE A 72 -30.59 -20.02 -28.76
CA PHE A 72 -31.78 -19.88 -27.94
C PHE A 72 -33.06 -20.09 -28.77
N PHE A 73 -33.20 -19.41 -29.92
CA PHE A 73 -34.38 -19.59 -30.78
C PHE A 73 -34.49 -21.00 -31.38
N LEU A 74 -33.36 -21.65 -31.67
CA LEU A 74 -33.35 -23.06 -32.02
C LEU A 74 -33.90 -23.94 -30.90
N GLY A 75 -33.46 -23.71 -29.66
CA GLY A 75 -33.99 -24.38 -28.46
C GLY A 75 -35.50 -24.15 -28.30
N ILE A 76 -35.96 -22.91 -28.43
CA ILE A 76 -37.38 -22.56 -28.39
C ILE A 76 -38.17 -23.26 -29.50
N SER A 77 -37.61 -23.39 -30.71
CA SER A 77 -38.29 -24.10 -31.80
C SER A 77 -38.45 -25.60 -31.51
N ILE A 78 -37.44 -26.23 -30.90
CA ILE A 78 -37.51 -27.64 -30.49
C ILE A 78 -38.59 -27.82 -29.42
N LEU A 79 -38.58 -26.95 -28.41
CA LEU A 79 -39.58 -26.96 -27.34
C LEU A 79 -40.99 -26.66 -27.87
N GLY A 80 -41.14 -25.77 -28.86
CA GLY A 80 -42.42 -25.49 -29.51
C GLY A 80 -43.00 -26.71 -30.23
N LYS A 81 -42.15 -27.49 -30.92
CA LYS A 81 -42.56 -28.76 -31.54
C LYS A 81 -43.00 -29.78 -30.49
N LYS A 82 -42.26 -29.86 -29.38
CA LYS A 82 -42.61 -30.70 -28.23
C LYS A 82 -43.94 -30.29 -27.59
N ALA A 83 -44.17 -28.99 -27.39
CA ALA A 83 -45.43 -28.45 -26.90
C ALA A 83 -46.61 -28.88 -27.78
N CYS A 84 -46.47 -28.76 -29.11
CA CYS A 84 -47.49 -29.23 -30.06
C CYS A 84 -47.73 -30.74 -29.95
N GLY A 85 -46.69 -31.53 -29.69
CA GLY A 85 -46.81 -32.97 -29.41
C GLY A 85 -47.65 -33.24 -28.16
N ILE A 86 -47.38 -32.54 -27.06
CA ILE A 86 -48.14 -32.64 -25.82
C ILE A 86 -49.63 -32.33 -26.03
N PHE A 87 -49.95 -31.28 -26.79
CA PHE A 87 -51.34 -30.97 -27.11
C PHE A 87 -52.02 -32.09 -27.92
N ARG A 88 -51.28 -32.74 -28.82
CA ARG A 88 -51.78 -33.90 -29.59
C ARG A 88 -52.02 -35.11 -28.70
N GLU A 89 -51.13 -35.41 -27.75
CA GLU A 89 -51.35 -36.51 -26.81
C GLU A 89 -52.55 -36.25 -25.90
N ARG A 90 -52.68 -35.03 -25.37
CA ARG A 90 -53.87 -34.63 -24.59
C ARG A 90 -55.16 -34.75 -25.40
N ALA A 91 -55.12 -34.41 -26.68
CA ALA A 91 -56.25 -34.62 -27.58
C ALA A 91 -56.51 -36.11 -27.88
N ALA A 92 -55.50 -36.97 -27.84
CA ALA A 92 -55.70 -38.42 -27.99
C ALA A 92 -56.44 -39.01 -26.79
N PHE A 93 -56.15 -38.55 -25.58
CA PHE A 93 -56.85 -38.97 -24.35
C PHE A 93 -58.33 -38.59 -24.32
N SER A 94 -58.75 -37.54 -25.04
CA SER A 94 -60.18 -37.19 -25.10
C SER A 94 -61.00 -38.20 -25.90
N PHE A 95 -60.37 -38.95 -26.82
CA PHE A 95 -60.99 -40.09 -27.47
C PHE A 95 -60.94 -41.30 -26.53
N ARG A 96 -62.01 -41.49 -25.75
CA ARG A 96 -62.19 -42.64 -24.84
C ARG A 96 -62.43 -43.94 -25.61
N LEU A 97 -61.41 -44.42 -26.32
CA LEU A 97 -61.47 -45.57 -27.22
C LEU A 97 -61.92 -46.86 -26.51
N LEU A 98 -61.46 -47.05 -25.27
CA LEU A 98 -61.75 -48.25 -24.46
C LEU A 98 -63.20 -48.28 -23.96
N GLN A 99 -63.98 -47.22 -24.13
CA GLN A 99 -65.42 -47.17 -23.83
C GLN A 99 -66.30 -47.45 -25.06
N ASP A 100 -65.72 -47.80 -26.21
CA ASP A 100 -66.49 -48.10 -27.42
C ASP A 100 -67.30 -49.40 -27.21
N PRO A 101 -68.64 -49.38 -27.39
CA PRO A 101 -69.50 -50.53 -27.18
C PRO A 101 -69.16 -51.74 -28.06
N ARG A 102 -68.45 -51.54 -29.18
CA ARG A 102 -67.96 -52.63 -30.05
C ARG A 102 -66.95 -53.55 -29.35
N LEU A 103 -66.19 -53.05 -28.38
CA LEU A 103 -65.20 -53.84 -27.63
C LEU A 103 -65.85 -54.80 -26.64
N ALA A 104 -67.02 -54.44 -26.09
CA ALA A 104 -67.79 -55.28 -25.19
C ALA A 104 -68.53 -56.42 -25.91
N GLN A 105 -68.79 -56.26 -27.21
CA GLN A 105 -69.51 -57.24 -28.04
C GLN A 105 -68.59 -58.35 -28.58
N SER A 106 -67.28 -58.13 -28.61
CA SER A 106 -66.29 -59.11 -29.07
C SER A 106 -65.95 -60.09 -27.93
N GLY A 107 -66.34 -61.37 -28.10
CA GLY A 107 -66.29 -62.38 -27.03
C GLY A 107 -64.90 -62.98 -26.75
N ASP A 108 -64.02 -63.06 -27.75
CA ASP A 108 -62.68 -63.66 -27.63
C ASP A 108 -61.57 -62.58 -27.58
N ILE A 109 -60.43 -62.91 -26.95
CA ILE A 109 -59.25 -62.04 -26.79
C ILE A 109 -58.76 -61.56 -28.16
N GLN A 110 -58.69 -62.47 -29.14
CA GLN A 110 -58.26 -62.13 -30.50
C GLN A 110 -59.29 -61.21 -31.20
N GLY A 111 -60.59 -61.48 -31.06
CA GLY A 111 -61.65 -60.64 -31.61
C GLY A 111 -61.66 -59.23 -31.02
N LYS A 112 -61.40 -59.09 -29.71
CA LYS A 112 -61.21 -57.80 -29.05
C LYS A 112 -60.00 -57.05 -29.60
N ALA A 113 -58.88 -57.73 -29.79
CA ALA A 113 -57.65 -57.13 -30.34
C ALA A 113 -57.86 -56.64 -31.78
N GLU A 114 -58.53 -57.41 -32.63
CA GLU A 114 -58.86 -57.02 -34.01
C GLU A 114 -59.83 -55.84 -34.07
N THR A 115 -60.83 -55.85 -33.20
CA THR A 115 -61.79 -54.74 -33.08
C THR A 115 -61.08 -53.45 -32.65
N LEU A 116 -60.22 -53.53 -31.63
CA LEU A 116 -59.45 -52.39 -31.15
C LEU A 116 -58.52 -51.83 -32.25
N ALA A 117 -57.81 -52.71 -32.97
CA ALA A 117 -56.95 -52.30 -34.08
C ALA A 117 -57.75 -51.61 -35.21
N ALA A 118 -58.94 -52.11 -35.54
CA ALA A 118 -59.82 -51.50 -36.54
C ALA A 118 -60.32 -50.12 -36.10
N ILE A 119 -60.66 -49.94 -34.82
CA ILE A 119 -61.07 -48.64 -34.27
C ILE A 119 -59.90 -47.65 -34.35
N VAL A 120 -58.69 -48.04 -33.92
CA VAL A 120 -57.49 -47.20 -34.02
C VAL A 120 -57.20 -46.80 -35.48
N ALA A 121 -57.37 -47.73 -36.43
CA ALA A 121 -57.18 -47.46 -37.85
C ALA A 121 -58.23 -46.50 -38.45
N SER A 122 -59.41 -46.39 -37.85
CA SER A 122 -60.48 -45.48 -38.29
C SER A 122 -60.29 -44.02 -37.82
N LEU A 123 -59.39 -43.77 -36.87
CA LEU A 123 -59.13 -42.42 -36.36
C LEU A 123 -58.40 -41.51 -37.35
N PRO A 124 -58.48 -40.18 -37.24
CA PRO A 124 -57.71 -39.25 -38.06
C PRO A 124 -56.20 -39.49 -37.96
N ARG A 125 -55.47 -39.43 -39.09
CA ARG A 125 -54.00 -39.66 -39.17
C ARG A 125 -53.18 -38.83 -38.17
N ARG A 126 -53.66 -37.64 -37.77
CA ARG A 126 -52.99 -36.77 -36.79
C ARG A 126 -52.92 -37.38 -35.38
N ILE A 127 -53.91 -38.20 -35.02
CA ILE A 127 -54.05 -38.81 -33.68
C ILE A 127 -53.48 -40.22 -33.67
N GLN A 128 -53.58 -40.95 -34.79
CA GLN A 128 -53.00 -42.29 -34.92
C GLN A 128 -51.50 -42.37 -34.59
N GLY A 129 -50.75 -41.27 -34.79
CA GLY A 129 -49.33 -41.19 -34.48
C GLY A 129 -48.99 -40.88 -33.03
N SER A 130 -49.99 -40.72 -32.15
CA SER A 130 -49.77 -40.47 -30.72
C SER A 130 -49.22 -41.73 -30.02
N ILE A 131 -48.51 -41.54 -28.91
CA ILE A 131 -47.91 -42.61 -28.10
C ILE A 131 -49.01 -43.56 -27.62
N LEU A 132 -50.14 -43.01 -27.15
CA LEU A 132 -51.28 -43.81 -26.71
C LEU A 132 -51.84 -44.72 -27.82
N MET A 133 -52.06 -44.17 -29.02
CA MET A 133 -52.63 -44.93 -30.15
C MET A 133 -51.64 -45.96 -30.70
N ARG A 134 -50.35 -45.65 -30.66
CA ARG A 134 -49.28 -46.60 -30.99
C ARG A 134 -49.25 -47.74 -29.98
N ARG A 135 -49.34 -47.44 -28.69
CA ARG A 135 -49.41 -48.45 -27.62
C ARG A 135 -50.60 -49.41 -27.81
N TYR A 136 -51.78 -48.91 -28.14
CA TYR A 136 -52.92 -49.78 -28.45
C TYR A 136 -52.64 -50.69 -29.64
N ARG A 137 -52.02 -50.17 -30.70
CA ARG A 137 -51.63 -50.97 -31.87
C ARG A 137 -50.59 -52.04 -31.51
N ASP A 138 -49.53 -51.67 -30.80
CA ASP A 138 -48.43 -52.56 -30.44
C ASP A 138 -48.95 -53.74 -29.58
N VAL A 139 -49.89 -53.45 -28.67
CA VAL A 139 -50.58 -54.48 -27.88
C VAL A 139 -51.45 -55.40 -28.74
N CYS A 140 -52.22 -54.84 -29.68
CA CYS A 140 -53.00 -55.65 -30.62
C CYS A 140 -52.11 -56.55 -31.50
N ASP A 141 -50.99 -56.02 -31.97
CA ASP A 141 -50.03 -56.75 -32.80
C ASP A 141 -49.29 -57.83 -31.99
N TYR A 142 -49.05 -57.61 -30.69
CA TYR A 142 -48.50 -58.61 -29.77
C TYR A 142 -49.48 -59.77 -29.50
N LEU A 143 -50.76 -59.47 -29.30
CA LEU A 143 -51.78 -60.48 -28.95
C LEU A 143 -52.31 -61.28 -30.16
N ARG A 144 -52.18 -60.76 -31.39
CA ARG A 144 -52.70 -61.42 -32.60
C ARG A 144 -52.07 -62.79 -32.90
N PRO A 145 -50.74 -63.01 -32.76
CA PRO A 145 -50.13 -64.31 -33.05
C PRO A 145 -50.32 -65.36 -31.95
N ARG A 146 -50.37 -64.93 -30.67
CA ARG A 146 -50.57 -65.78 -29.50
C ARG A 146 -51.34 -65.00 -28.41
N PRO A 147 -52.64 -65.28 -28.22
CA PRO A 147 -53.45 -64.59 -27.22
C PRO A 147 -53.14 -65.14 -25.81
N ASP A 148 -52.04 -64.71 -25.22
CA ASP A 148 -51.71 -64.96 -23.81
C ASP A 148 -51.84 -63.66 -23.00
N PRO A 149 -52.93 -63.49 -22.23
CA PRO A 149 -53.13 -62.30 -21.42
C PRO A 149 -52.24 -62.27 -20.16
N THR A 150 -51.58 -63.37 -19.79
CA THR A 150 -50.75 -63.43 -18.58
C THR A 150 -49.42 -62.70 -18.75
N THR A 151 -48.87 -62.65 -19.97
CA THR A 151 -47.63 -61.95 -20.30
C THR A 151 -47.84 -60.50 -20.75
N LEU A 152 -49.10 -60.06 -20.86
CA LEU A 152 -49.45 -58.73 -21.37
C LEU A 152 -48.95 -57.61 -20.47
N GLU A 153 -49.02 -57.77 -19.15
CA GLU A 153 -48.54 -56.77 -18.19
C GLU A 153 -47.03 -56.57 -18.29
N GLU A 154 -46.27 -57.66 -18.40
CA GLU A 154 -44.82 -57.61 -18.64
C GLU A 154 -44.49 -56.91 -19.97
N HIS A 155 -45.26 -57.20 -21.02
CA HIS A 155 -45.09 -56.54 -22.32
C HIS A 155 -45.42 -55.04 -22.27
N LEU A 156 -46.47 -54.64 -21.54
CA LEU A 156 -46.81 -53.23 -21.33
C LEU A 156 -45.74 -52.45 -20.59
N LYS A 157 -45.10 -53.09 -19.60
CA LYS A 157 -43.96 -52.54 -18.87
C LYS A 157 -42.74 -52.37 -19.79
N TYR A 158 -42.42 -53.40 -20.59
CA TYR A 158 -41.37 -53.30 -21.60
C TYR A 158 -41.60 -52.13 -22.59
N LEU A 159 -42.83 -51.95 -23.06
CA LEU A 159 -43.19 -50.81 -23.92
C LEU A 159 -43.10 -49.47 -23.18
N ALA A 160 -43.38 -49.41 -21.86
CA ALA A 160 -43.22 -48.20 -21.05
C ALA A 160 -41.74 -47.81 -20.92
N ASP A 161 -40.86 -48.77 -20.63
CA ASP A 161 -39.42 -48.54 -20.53
C ASP A 161 -38.85 -48.01 -21.85
N ILE A 162 -39.21 -48.62 -22.99
CA ILE A 162 -38.79 -48.14 -24.31
C ILE A 162 -39.21 -46.69 -24.57
N GLU A 163 -40.47 -46.35 -24.27
CA GLU A 163 -40.97 -45.00 -24.53
C GLU A 163 -40.38 -43.96 -23.54
N ALA A 164 -40.04 -44.37 -22.31
CA ALA A 164 -39.31 -43.54 -21.37
C ALA A 164 -37.89 -43.23 -21.85
N ASP A 165 -37.16 -44.22 -22.37
CA ASP A 165 -35.84 -44.03 -22.95
C ASP A 165 -35.89 -43.11 -24.19
N LYS A 166 -36.84 -43.34 -25.11
CA LYS A 166 -37.05 -42.46 -26.27
C LYS A 166 -37.40 -41.03 -25.86
N LEU A 167 -38.20 -40.87 -24.80
CA LEU A 167 -38.53 -39.56 -24.26
C LEU A 167 -37.24 -38.87 -23.77
N HIS A 168 -36.41 -39.54 -22.99
CA HIS A 168 -35.14 -39.01 -22.52
C HIS A 168 -34.24 -38.57 -23.68
N ASP A 169 -34.04 -39.44 -24.66
CA ASP A 169 -33.18 -39.19 -25.82
C ASP A 169 -33.69 -38.00 -26.66
N SER A 170 -35.00 -37.82 -26.75
CA SER A 170 -35.60 -36.73 -27.51
C SER A 170 -35.30 -35.33 -26.93
N TYR A 171 -34.92 -35.23 -25.65
CA TYR A 171 -34.48 -33.98 -25.02
C TYR A 171 -32.96 -33.77 -25.06
N SER A 172 -32.18 -34.77 -25.46
CA SER A 172 -30.71 -34.68 -25.48
C SER A 172 -30.21 -33.48 -26.28
N PHE A 173 -30.80 -33.20 -27.44
CA PHE A 173 -30.36 -32.08 -28.28
C PHE A 173 -30.64 -30.70 -27.66
N VAL A 174 -31.84 -30.48 -27.10
CA VAL A 174 -32.14 -29.20 -26.43
C VAL A 174 -31.33 -29.02 -25.14
N ARG A 175 -30.98 -30.13 -24.46
CA ARG A 175 -30.05 -30.13 -23.32
C ARG A 175 -28.64 -29.73 -23.74
N THR A 176 -28.12 -30.26 -24.85
CA THR A 176 -26.85 -29.83 -25.42
C THR A 176 -26.85 -28.33 -25.75
N ILE A 177 -27.92 -27.81 -26.36
CA ILE A 177 -28.06 -26.37 -26.62
C ILE A 177 -28.07 -25.57 -25.30
N SER A 178 -28.79 -26.05 -24.30
CA SER A 178 -28.87 -25.40 -22.98
C SER A 178 -27.53 -25.36 -22.26
N TRP A 179 -26.65 -26.34 -22.48
CA TRP A 179 -25.26 -26.30 -22.00
C TRP A 179 -24.36 -25.41 -22.85
N ALA A 180 -24.56 -25.37 -24.16
CA ALA A 180 -23.75 -24.56 -25.08
C ALA A 180 -23.95 -23.05 -24.90
N VAL A 181 -25.17 -22.60 -24.57
CA VAL A 181 -25.52 -21.18 -24.42
C VAL A 181 -24.66 -20.48 -23.33
N PRO A 182 -24.55 -20.99 -22.09
CA PRO A 182 -23.64 -20.42 -21.08
C PRO A 182 -22.16 -20.49 -21.45
N ILE A 183 -21.73 -21.57 -22.11
CA ILE A 183 -20.33 -21.73 -22.54
C ILE A 183 -19.96 -20.65 -23.56
N LEU A 184 -20.85 -20.33 -24.50
CA LEU A 184 -20.67 -19.21 -25.42
C LEU A 184 -20.66 -17.85 -24.71
N GLY A 185 -21.46 -17.69 -23.65
CA GLY A 185 -21.40 -16.52 -22.79
C GLY A 185 -20.04 -16.33 -22.12
N PHE A 186 -19.51 -17.40 -21.54
CA PHE A 186 -18.16 -17.42 -20.97
C PHE A 186 -17.09 -17.17 -22.04
N LEU A 187 -17.23 -17.73 -23.24
CA LEU A 187 -16.33 -17.40 -24.35
C LEU A 187 -16.37 -15.90 -24.69
N GLY A 188 -17.55 -15.28 -24.57
CA GLY A 188 -17.74 -13.84 -24.71
C GLY A 188 -16.96 -13.01 -23.68
N THR A 189 -16.88 -13.46 -22.42
CA THR A 189 -16.05 -12.78 -21.41
C THR A 189 -14.57 -12.86 -21.73
N VAL A 190 -14.10 -14.06 -22.08
CA VAL A 190 -12.68 -14.29 -22.37
C VAL A 190 -12.25 -13.41 -23.53
N ILE A 191 -13.07 -13.31 -24.58
CA ILE A 191 -12.79 -12.45 -25.73
C ILE A 191 -12.88 -10.97 -25.35
N GLY A 192 -13.93 -10.53 -24.64
CA GLY A 192 -14.08 -9.12 -24.26
C GLY A 192 -12.98 -8.61 -23.32
N ILE A 193 -12.57 -9.43 -22.35
CA ILE A 193 -11.43 -9.12 -21.45
C ILE A 193 -10.12 -9.11 -22.24
N THR A 194 -9.92 -10.06 -23.16
CA THR A 194 -8.72 -10.08 -24.00
C THR A 194 -8.61 -8.81 -24.84
N MET A 195 -9.71 -8.39 -25.49
CA MET A 195 -9.79 -7.13 -26.24
C MET A 195 -9.50 -5.90 -25.35
N ALA A 196 -9.98 -5.92 -24.10
CA ALA A 196 -9.72 -4.84 -23.15
C ALA A 196 -8.23 -4.74 -22.77
N ILE A 197 -7.53 -5.87 -22.63
CA ILE A 197 -6.12 -5.92 -22.20
C ILE A 197 -5.15 -5.64 -23.35
N THR A 198 -5.42 -6.16 -24.55
CA THR A 198 -4.48 -6.04 -25.69
C THR A 198 -4.28 -4.61 -26.18
N ASN A 199 -5.20 -3.70 -25.84
CA ASN A 199 -5.17 -2.30 -26.29
C ASN A 199 -4.55 -1.33 -25.26
N ILE A 200 -3.99 -1.85 -24.16
CA ILE A 200 -3.32 -1.03 -23.14
C ILE A 200 -1.88 -0.75 -23.60
N THR A 201 -1.62 0.48 -24.04
CA THR A 201 -0.25 0.96 -24.29
C THR A 201 0.24 1.70 -23.04
N PRO A 202 1.36 1.30 -22.40
CA PRO A 202 1.82 1.87 -21.13
C PRO A 202 2.00 3.39 -21.14
N ASP A 203 2.39 3.94 -22.29
CA ASP A 203 2.68 5.37 -22.47
C ASP A 203 1.43 6.22 -22.76
N GLN A 204 0.25 5.60 -22.91
CA GLN A 204 -0.99 6.22 -23.38
C GLN A 204 -2.21 5.75 -22.57
N LEU A 205 -2.02 5.59 -21.26
CA LEU A 205 -3.01 5.01 -20.36
C LEU A 205 -4.35 5.78 -20.39
N GLU A 206 -4.32 7.12 -20.33
CA GLU A 206 -5.53 7.96 -20.36
C GLU A 206 -6.34 7.81 -21.66
N SER A 207 -5.68 7.65 -22.82
CA SER A 207 -6.36 7.43 -24.10
C SER A 207 -6.86 5.99 -24.29
N SER A 208 -6.32 5.02 -23.54
CA SER A 208 -6.75 3.61 -23.62
C SER A 208 -7.98 3.27 -22.75
N LEU A 209 -8.36 4.14 -21.79
CA LEU A 209 -9.49 3.88 -20.88
C LEU A 209 -10.85 3.66 -21.59
N PRO A 210 -11.24 4.41 -22.65
CA PRO A 210 -12.49 4.14 -23.37
C PRO A 210 -12.51 2.78 -24.06
N GLU A 211 -11.37 2.30 -24.53
CA GLU A 211 -11.26 1.02 -25.24
C GLU A 211 -11.29 -0.17 -24.26
N VAL A 212 -10.63 -0.02 -23.12
CA VAL A 212 -10.70 -0.97 -21.99
C VAL A 212 -12.14 -1.10 -21.49
N THR A 213 -12.83 0.03 -21.29
CA THR A 213 -14.23 0.02 -20.82
C THR A 213 -15.19 -0.57 -21.85
N ALA A 214 -14.95 -0.36 -23.14
CA ALA A 214 -15.72 -1.01 -24.21
C ALA A 214 -15.55 -2.55 -24.22
N GLY A 215 -14.32 -3.05 -24.12
CA GLY A 215 -14.04 -4.50 -24.08
C GLY A 215 -14.65 -5.19 -22.85
N LEU A 216 -14.54 -4.56 -21.68
CA LEU A 216 -15.22 -5.00 -20.45
C LEU A 216 -16.76 -4.98 -20.59
N GLY A 217 -17.31 -3.97 -21.25
CA GLY A 217 -18.74 -3.90 -21.57
C GLY A 217 -19.22 -5.11 -22.37
N VAL A 218 -18.50 -5.47 -23.44
CA VAL A 218 -18.80 -6.66 -24.25
C VAL A 218 -18.73 -7.95 -23.43
N ALA A 219 -17.72 -8.08 -22.55
CA ALA A 219 -17.57 -9.24 -21.68
C ALA A 219 -18.78 -9.40 -20.74
N PHE A 220 -19.20 -8.32 -20.07
CA PHE A 220 -20.33 -8.38 -19.15
C PHE A 220 -21.67 -8.60 -19.87
N ASP A 221 -21.90 -7.92 -21.00
CA ASP A 221 -23.15 -8.00 -21.75
C ASP A 221 -23.37 -9.42 -22.33
N THR A 222 -22.32 -10.04 -22.87
CA THR A 222 -22.37 -11.42 -23.40
C THR A 222 -22.71 -12.44 -22.34
N THR A 223 -22.16 -12.30 -21.14
CA THR A 223 -22.49 -13.20 -20.01
C THR A 223 -23.91 -13.00 -19.52
N ALA A 224 -24.29 -11.75 -19.25
CA ALA A 224 -25.60 -11.43 -18.73
C ALA A 224 -26.71 -11.94 -19.66
N LEU A 225 -26.58 -11.72 -20.97
CA LEU A 225 -27.54 -12.24 -21.94
C LEU A 225 -27.54 -13.77 -21.96
N SER A 226 -26.38 -14.42 -22.09
CA SER A 226 -26.31 -15.88 -22.19
C SER A 226 -26.94 -16.58 -20.99
N LEU A 227 -26.70 -16.10 -19.76
CA LEU A 227 -27.27 -16.67 -18.55
C LEU A 227 -28.77 -16.43 -18.47
N SER A 228 -29.25 -15.25 -18.86
CA SER A 228 -30.69 -14.96 -18.90
C SER A 228 -31.44 -15.89 -19.88
N LEU A 229 -30.92 -16.03 -21.10
CA LEU A 229 -31.52 -16.89 -22.13
C LEU A 229 -31.43 -18.37 -21.74
N SER A 230 -30.29 -18.80 -21.17
CA SER A 230 -30.11 -20.16 -20.67
C SER A 230 -31.07 -20.48 -19.53
N MET A 231 -31.28 -19.55 -18.59
CA MET A 231 -32.21 -19.75 -17.49
C MET A 231 -33.63 -20.01 -18.02
N VAL A 232 -34.09 -19.19 -18.97
CA VAL A 232 -35.39 -19.38 -19.63
C VAL A 232 -35.45 -20.73 -20.33
N LEU A 233 -34.41 -21.09 -21.10
CA LEU A 233 -34.41 -22.33 -21.88
C LEU A 233 -34.41 -23.58 -20.97
N VAL A 234 -33.60 -23.59 -19.91
CA VAL A 234 -33.56 -24.68 -18.93
C VAL A 234 -34.91 -24.81 -18.21
N PHE A 235 -35.50 -23.69 -17.80
CA PHE A 235 -36.80 -23.69 -17.13
C PHE A 235 -37.92 -24.24 -18.03
N LEU A 236 -37.98 -23.79 -19.29
CA LEU A 236 -38.98 -24.30 -20.25
C LEU A 236 -38.74 -25.78 -20.58
N THR A 237 -37.48 -26.20 -20.69
CA THR A 237 -37.13 -27.61 -20.89
C THR A 237 -37.63 -28.46 -19.74
N PHE A 238 -37.37 -28.04 -18.49
CA PHE A 238 -37.86 -28.72 -17.30
C PHE A 238 -39.38 -28.84 -17.27
N LEU A 239 -40.11 -27.75 -17.53
CA LEU A 239 -41.58 -27.76 -17.52
C LEU A 239 -42.14 -28.71 -18.58
N MET A 240 -41.53 -28.73 -19.77
CA MET A 240 -41.94 -29.60 -20.87
C MET A 240 -41.67 -31.07 -20.55
N GLU A 241 -40.44 -31.39 -20.12
CA GLU A 241 -40.03 -32.76 -19.76
C GLU A 241 -40.92 -33.31 -18.65
N ARG A 242 -41.18 -32.52 -17.60
CA ARG A 242 -42.09 -32.90 -16.52
C ARG A 242 -43.52 -33.16 -16.99
N THR A 243 -44.04 -32.34 -17.91
CA THR A 243 -45.41 -32.50 -18.44
C THR A 243 -45.50 -33.73 -19.32
N GLU A 244 -44.50 -33.99 -20.17
CA GLU A 244 -44.47 -35.15 -21.06
C GLU A 244 -44.28 -36.46 -20.27
N GLN A 245 -43.45 -36.46 -19.22
CA GLN A 245 -43.34 -37.58 -18.26
C GLN A 245 -44.66 -37.87 -17.55
N SER A 246 -45.38 -36.84 -17.11
CA SER A 246 -46.70 -37.02 -16.49
C SER A 246 -47.70 -37.66 -17.46
N ILE A 247 -47.71 -37.24 -18.72
CA ILE A 247 -48.58 -37.83 -19.75
C ILE A 247 -48.17 -39.29 -20.00
N LEU A 248 -46.88 -39.60 -20.07
CA LEU A 248 -46.41 -40.96 -20.24
C LEU A 248 -46.85 -41.87 -19.09
N ALA A 249 -46.79 -41.38 -17.85
CA ALA A 249 -47.32 -42.08 -16.68
C ALA A 249 -48.84 -42.29 -16.74
N ASP A 250 -49.60 -41.29 -17.20
CA ASP A 250 -51.04 -41.44 -17.43
C ASP A 250 -51.33 -42.52 -18.51
N ILE A 251 -50.52 -42.58 -19.57
CA ILE A 251 -50.64 -43.60 -20.63
C ILE A 251 -50.37 -44.99 -20.05
N GLU A 252 -49.33 -45.12 -19.21
CA GLU A 252 -49.00 -46.38 -18.52
C GLU A 252 -50.16 -46.81 -17.62
N GLN A 253 -50.71 -45.89 -16.83
CA GLN A 253 -51.83 -46.18 -15.95
C GLN A 253 -53.08 -46.64 -16.72
N VAL A 254 -53.38 -46.01 -17.87
CA VAL A 254 -54.46 -46.47 -18.77
C VAL A 254 -54.16 -47.85 -19.34
N GLY A 255 -52.91 -48.10 -19.72
CA GLY A 255 -52.45 -49.41 -20.19
C GLY A 255 -52.70 -50.52 -19.17
N ILE A 256 -52.24 -50.34 -17.93
CA ILE A 256 -52.34 -51.36 -16.89
C ILE A 256 -53.80 -51.50 -16.40
N ARG A 257 -54.49 -50.39 -16.12
CA ARG A 257 -55.83 -50.46 -15.48
C ARG A 257 -56.95 -50.79 -16.45
N GLN A 258 -56.90 -50.26 -17.67
CA GLN A 258 -58.02 -50.34 -18.61
C GLN A 258 -57.72 -51.28 -19.78
N LEU A 259 -56.52 -51.21 -20.37
CA LEU A 259 -56.19 -52.03 -21.52
C LEU A 259 -55.91 -53.48 -21.13
N ALA A 260 -55.13 -53.73 -20.06
CA ALA A 260 -54.87 -55.10 -19.61
C ALA A 260 -56.15 -55.81 -19.12
N SER A 261 -57.00 -55.11 -18.37
CA SER A 261 -58.28 -55.66 -17.87
C SER A 261 -59.28 -56.00 -18.97
N LEU A 262 -59.13 -55.45 -20.17
CA LEU A 262 -59.94 -55.80 -21.35
C LEU A 262 -59.67 -57.24 -21.85
N PHE A 263 -58.45 -57.74 -21.65
CA PHE A 263 -57.96 -59.03 -22.14
C PHE A 263 -57.78 -60.09 -21.06
N VAL A 264 -57.67 -59.70 -19.78
CA VAL A 264 -57.62 -60.63 -18.65
C VAL A 264 -59.04 -61.14 -18.36
N VAL A 265 -59.24 -62.46 -18.46
CA VAL A 265 -60.50 -63.14 -18.11
C VAL A 265 -60.42 -63.61 -16.66
N ASP A 266 -61.12 -62.91 -15.76
CA ASP A 266 -61.15 -63.21 -14.31
C ASP A 266 -62.10 -64.36 -13.96
N ASN A 267 -61.70 -65.61 -14.21
CA ASN A 267 -62.46 -66.79 -13.75
C ASN A 267 -61.60 -67.84 -13.03
N SER A 268 -60.58 -67.40 -12.28
CA SER A 268 -59.74 -68.28 -11.46
C SER A 268 -60.08 -68.11 -9.96
N PRO A 269 -60.73 -69.08 -9.30
CA PRO A 269 -60.97 -69.04 -7.84
C PRO A 269 -59.66 -69.00 -7.03
N LEU A 270 -58.54 -69.44 -7.62
CA LEU A 270 -57.21 -69.35 -7.03
C LEU A 270 -56.72 -67.90 -6.91
N LYS A 271 -57.00 -67.06 -7.91
CA LYS A 271 -56.56 -65.65 -7.94
C LYS A 271 -57.35 -64.77 -6.96
N GLN A 272 -58.63 -65.08 -6.73
CA GLN A 272 -59.43 -64.44 -5.69
C GLN A 272 -58.94 -64.82 -4.29
N ALA A 273 -58.55 -66.08 -4.07
CA ALA A 273 -57.95 -66.52 -2.82
C ALA A 273 -56.57 -65.87 -2.58
N GLU A 274 -55.76 -65.72 -3.63
CA GLU A 274 -54.49 -64.99 -3.60
C GLU A 274 -54.68 -63.51 -3.30
N GLN A 275 -55.67 -62.84 -3.90
CA GLN A 275 -55.98 -61.44 -3.64
C GLN A 275 -56.48 -61.22 -2.20
N LEU A 276 -57.33 -62.11 -1.68
CA LEU A 276 -57.76 -62.07 -0.28
C LEU A 276 -56.59 -62.27 0.69
N ALA A 277 -55.70 -63.22 0.40
CA ALA A 277 -54.49 -63.45 1.19
C ALA A 277 -53.51 -62.25 1.12
N ALA A 278 -53.32 -61.67 -0.07
CA ALA A 278 -52.50 -60.48 -0.27
C ALA A 278 -53.07 -59.26 0.45
N HIS A 279 -54.39 -59.07 0.44
CA HIS A 279 -55.05 -58.00 1.18
C HIS A 279 -54.87 -58.17 2.69
N GLN A 280 -54.99 -59.39 3.20
CA GLN A 280 -54.77 -59.69 4.61
C GLN A 280 -53.31 -59.46 5.03
N LEU A 281 -52.34 -59.84 4.19
CA LEU A 281 -50.92 -59.54 4.40
C LEU A 281 -50.64 -58.04 4.38
N LEU A 282 -51.30 -57.28 3.50
CA LEU A 282 -51.16 -55.83 3.46
C LEU A 282 -51.64 -55.19 4.75
N VAL A 283 -52.82 -55.57 5.26
CA VAL A 283 -53.37 -55.04 6.52
C VAL A 283 -52.47 -55.37 7.72
N GLU A 284 -51.97 -56.60 7.80
CA GLU A 284 -51.04 -56.99 8.86
C GLU A 284 -49.70 -56.26 8.75
N SER A 285 -49.16 -56.12 7.53
CA SER A 285 -47.92 -55.39 7.30
C SER A 285 -48.07 -53.89 7.60
N GLU A 286 -49.21 -53.26 7.29
CA GLU A 286 -49.52 -51.88 7.65
C GLU A 286 -49.58 -51.70 9.18
N GLY A 287 -50.15 -52.67 9.90
CA GLY A 287 -50.14 -52.71 11.35
C GLY A 287 -48.73 -52.83 11.94
N LEU A 288 -47.90 -53.70 11.36
CA LEU A 288 -46.49 -53.87 11.77
C LEU A 288 -45.64 -52.63 11.47
N ILE A 289 -45.81 -52.04 10.29
CA ILE A 289 -45.13 -50.80 9.88
C ILE A 289 -45.53 -49.67 10.83
N SER A 290 -46.81 -49.52 11.16
CA SER A 290 -47.28 -48.50 12.10
C SER A 290 -46.66 -48.66 13.49
N ARG A 291 -46.56 -49.90 13.99
CA ARG A 291 -45.87 -50.20 15.25
C ARG A 291 -44.37 -49.91 15.17
N HIS A 292 -43.72 -50.30 14.07
CA HIS A 292 -42.30 -50.02 13.85
C HIS A 292 -42.00 -48.53 13.76
N VAL A 293 -42.85 -47.75 13.07
CA VAL A 293 -42.75 -46.29 12.99
C VAL A 293 -42.91 -45.67 14.38
N GLY A 294 -43.85 -46.15 15.19
CA GLY A 294 -43.99 -45.73 16.59
C GLY A 294 -42.72 -45.98 17.41
N LEU A 295 -42.20 -47.21 17.40
CA LEU A 295 -40.97 -47.57 18.11
C LEU A 295 -39.75 -46.78 17.62
N TRP A 296 -39.65 -46.53 16.31
CA TRP A 296 -38.60 -45.69 15.73
C TRP A 296 -38.72 -44.26 16.20
N ASN A 297 -39.92 -43.69 16.23
CA ASN A 297 -40.16 -42.33 16.68
C ASN A 297 -39.78 -42.16 18.16
N ASP A 298 -40.15 -43.13 19.01
CA ASP A 298 -39.79 -43.14 20.43
C ASP A 298 -38.26 -43.26 20.62
N SER A 299 -37.60 -44.12 19.85
CA SER A 299 -36.14 -44.25 19.84
C SER A 299 -35.45 -42.96 19.39
N LEU A 300 -35.96 -42.32 18.34
CA LEU A 300 -35.42 -41.08 17.81
C LEU A 300 -35.58 -39.92 18.80
N ALA A 301 -36.74 -39.84 19.46
CA ALA A 301 -36.99 -38.87 20.53
C ALA A 301 -36.03 -39.10 21.70
N GLY A 302 -35.81 -40.35 22.11
CA GLY A 302 -34.85 -40.71 23.15
C GLY A 302 -33.40 -40.40 22.77
N LEU A 303 -32.99 -40.65 21.52
CA LEU A 303 -31.67 -40.27 21.01
C LEU A 303 -31.49 -38.76 21.00
N ASN A 304 -32.49 -38.00 20.54
CA ASN A 304 -32.42 -36.55 20.48
C ASN A 304 -32.29 -35.95 21.88
N GLN A 305 -33.04 -36.48 22.86
CA GLN A 305 -32.93 -36.07 24.25
C GLN A 305 -31.55 -36.35 24.84
N ARG A 306 -30.99 -37.54 24.61
CA ARG A 306 -29.62 -37.90 25.06
C ARG A 306 -28.57 -37.00 24.41
N LEU A 307 -28.70 -36.74 23.11
CA LEU A 307 -27.76 -35.91 22.36
C LEU A 307 -27.80 -34.46 22.84
N GLN A 308 -28.98 -33.91 23.12
CA GLN A 308 -29.13 -32.59 23.75
C GLN A 308 -28.50 -32.54 25.15
N GLN A 309 -28.70 -33.56 25.98
CA GLN A 309 -28.06 -33.65 27.30
C GLN A 309 -26.54 -33.69 27.18
N THR A 310 -25.99 -34.54 26.31
CA THR A 310 -24.54 -34.63 26.08
C THR A 310 -23.97 -33.30 25.57
N LEU A 311 -24.62 -32.65 24.60
CA LEU A 311 -24.19 -31.34 24.11
C LEU A 311 -24.19 -30.28 25.21
N SER A 312 -25.20 -30.28 26.08
CA SER A 312 -25.26 -29.31 27.20
C SER A 312 -24.15 -29.51 28.22
N LEU A 313 -23.79 -30.77 28.52
CA LEU A 313 -22.67 -31.10 29.41
C LEU A 313 -21.34 -30.69 28.80
N GLN A 314 -21.10 -31.05 27.53
CA GLN A 314 -19.87 -30.68 26.83
C GLN A 314 -19.72 -29.17 26.65
N GLN A 315 -20.82 -28.45 26.38
CA GLN A 315 -20.80 -27.00 26.31
C GLN A 315 -20.35 -26.38 27.65
N GLY A 316 -20.83 -26.89 28.78
CA GLY A 316 -20.42 -26.45 30.11
C GLY A 316 -18.92 -26.68 30.35
N GLU A 317 -18.42 -27.89 30.06
CA GLU A 317 -17.00 -28.21 30.20
C GLU A 317 -16.11 -27.36 29.28
N LEU A 318 -16.54 -27.13 28.04
CA LEU A 318 -15.78 -26.34 27.08
C LEU A 318 -15.73 -24.85 27.46
N VAL A 319 -16.85 -24.29 27.95
CA VAL A 319 -16.87 -22.90 28.45
C VAL A 319 -15.92 -22.74 29.63
N GLU A 320 -15.93 -23.67 30.58
CA GLU A 320 -15.02 -23.60 31.74
C GLU A 320 -13.57 -23.83 31.33
N GLY A 321 -13.31 -24.74 30.39
CA GLY A 321 -11.99 -24.98 29.81
C GLY A 321 -11.43 -23.75 29.11
N VAL A 322 -12.22 -23.09 28.26
CA VAL A 322 -11.82 -21.85 27.57
C VAL A 322 -11.61 -20.71 28.56
N ARG A 323 -12.51 -20.54 29.54
CA ARG A 323 -12.39 -19.51 30.58
C ARG A 323 -11.11 -19.70 31.40
N SER A 324 -10.82 -20.93 31.81
CA SER A 324 -9.61 -21.29 32.55
C SER A 324 -8.36 -21.05 31.70
N GLY A 325 -8.38 -21.50 30.44
CA GLY A 325 -7.29 -21.30 29.48
C GLY A 325 -6.97 -19.83 29.23
N ILE A 326 -7.99 -18.99 28.99
CA ILE A 326 -7.85 -17.53 28.81
C ILE A 326 -7.27 -16.89 30.08
N ARG A 327 -7.77 -17.26 31.26
CA ARG A 327 -7.27 -16.71 32.52
C ARG A 327 -5.80 -17.09 32.74
N SER A 328 -5.43 -18.34 32.45
CA SER A 328 -4.05 -18.82 32.53
C SER A 328 -3.13 -18.10 31.55
N THR A 329 -3.54 -17.95 30.28
CA THR A 329 -2.74 -17.24 29.28
C THR A 329 -2.61 -15.75 29.58
N LEU A 330 -3.68 -15.07 30.01
CA LEU A 330 -3.61 -13.67 30.44
C LEU A 330 -2.67 -13.48 31.64
N SER A 331 -2.71 -14.40 32.62
CA SER A 331 -1.81 -14.35 33.77
C SER A 331 -0.35 -14.58 33.35
N ALA A 332 -0.10 -15.53 32.45
CA ALA A 332 1.25 -15.78 31.93
C ALA A 332 1.76 -14.59 31.12
N HIS A 333 0.89 -13.92 30.36
CA HIS A 333 1.26 -12.73 29.59
C HIS A 333 1.53 -11.51 30.48
N ASP A 334 0.76 -11.32 31.56
CA ASP A 334 1.02 -10.28 32.57
C ASP A 334 2.39 -10.47 33.22
N GLU A 335 2.73 -11.71 33.59
CA GLU A 335 4.03 -12.04 34.15
C GLU A 335 5.17 -11.78 33.17
N HIS A 336 5.00 -12.21 31.91
CA HIS A 336 6.02 -11.97 30.88
C HIS A 336 6.20 -10.48 30.56
N LEU A 337 5.12 -9.69 30.54
CA LEU A 337 5.20 -8.24 30.39
C LEU A 337 5.90 -7.58 31.59
N ARG A 338 5.68 -8.09 32.82
CA ARG A 338 6.41 -7.64 34.00
C ARG A 338 7.90 -7.92 33.88
N GLU A 339 8.28 -9.14 33.51
CA GLU A 339 9.69 -9.52 33.31
C GLU A 339 10.36 -8.65 32.25
N MET A 340 9.73 -8.47 31.08
CA MET A 340 10.27 -7.60 30.03
C MET A 340 10.41 -6.15 30.50
N ARG A 341 9.42 -5.63 31.25
CA ARG A 341 9.47 -4.27 31.79
C ARG A 341 10.59 -4.12 32.80
N GLU A 342 10.77 -5.08 33.70
CA GLU A 342 11.87 -5.07 34.67
C GLU A 342 13.23 -5.17 33.98
N GLY A 343 13.37 -6.05 32.99
CA GLY A 343 14.59 -6.15 32.17
C GLY A 343 14.92 -4.83 31.47
N PHE A 344 13.94 -4.21 30.81
CA PHE A 344 14.13 -2.91 30.14
C PHE A 344 14.52 -1.80 31.13
N LEU A 345 13.87 -1.73 32.29
CA LEU A 345 14.20 -0.74 33.33
C LEU A 345 15.61 -0.97 33.91
N GLN A 346 16.04 -2.23 34.05
CA GLN A 346 17.41 -2.54 34.47
C GLN A 346 18.43 -2.14 33.41
N GLU A 347 18.20 -2.47 32.15
CA GLU A 347 19.11 -2.17 31.04
C GLU A 347 19.24 -0.66 30.80
N THR A 348 18.12 0.06 30.74
CA THR A 348 18.13 1.53 30.69
C THR A 348 18.79 2.15 31.92
N GLY A 349 18.56 1.59 33.11
CA GLY A 349 19.22 2.02 34.34
C GLY A 349 20.74 1.77 34.35
N MET A 350 21.23 0.70 33.69
CA MET A 350 22.65 0.46 33.49
C MET A 350 23.23 1.47 32.50
N LEU A 351 22.59 1.67 31.34
CA LEU A 351 23.02 2.65 30.33
C LEU A 351 23.09 4.08 30.90
N ILE A 352 22.09 4.49 31.69
CA ILE A 352 22.09 5.80 32.35
C ILE A 352 23.26 5.90 33.33
N ARG A 353 23.53 4.87 34.13
CA ARG A 353 24.65 4.88 35.08
C ARG A 353 26.00 4.94 34.35
N GLU A 354 26.14 4.23 33.24
CA GLU A 354 27.34 4.26 32.41
C GLU A 354 27.55 5.64 31.79
N LEU A 355 26.53 6.22 31.16
CA LEU A 355 26.57 7.57 30.59
C LEU A 355 26.87 8.64 31.65
N VAL A 356 26.28 8.52 32.84
CA VAL A 356 26.58 9.42 33.97
C VAL A 356 28.05 9.27 34.38
N SER A 357 28.55 8.04 34.51
CA SER A 357 29.95 7.79 34.87
C SER A 357 30.93 8.37 33.83
N GLU A 358 30.62 8.24 32.55
CA GLU A 358 31.39 8.80 31.45
C GLU A 358 31.32 10.33 31.42
N SER A 359 30.15 10.92 31.73
CA SER A 359 30.03 12.38 31.85
C SER A 359 30.87 12.93 33.00
N VAL A 360 30.94 12.19 34.14
CA VAL A 360 31.73 12.58 35.31
C VAL A 360 33.22 12.50 35.01
N THR A 361 33.69 11.45 34.31
CA THR A 361 35.09 11.36 33.88
C THR A 361 35.43 12.47 32.88
N HIS A 362 34.56 12.74 31.91
CA HIS A 362 34.76 13.82 30.95
C HIS A 362 34.78 15.21 31.63
N GLN A 363 33.93 15.42 32.64
CA GLN A 363 33.91 16.67 33.40
C GLN A 363 35.15 16.83 34.29
N LYS A 364 35.70 15.72 34.81
CA LYS A 364 36.98 15.72 35.52
C LYS A 364 38.14 16.08 34.59
N LEU A 365 38.19 15.51 33.39
CA LEU A 365 39.20 15.82 32.37
C LEU A 365 39.17 17.31 31.97
N ILE A 366 37.97 17.86 31.75
CA ILE A 366 37.82 19.30 31.45
C ILE A 366 38.34 20.16 32.61
N ARG A 367 38.04 19.80 33.87
CA ARG A 367 38.53 20.55 35.04
C ARG A 367 40.05 20.48 35.17
N GLU A 368 40.65 19.31 34.96
CA GLU A 368 42.10 19.14 34.97
C GLU A 368 42.75 19.99 33.87
N GLN A 369 42.23 19.94 32.63
CA GLN A 369 42.70 20.76 31.53
C GLN A 369 42.55 22.27 31.78
N GLN A 370 41.43 22.70 32.38
CA GLN A 370 41.19 24.09 32.75
C GLN A 370 42.13 24.56 33.87
N SER A 371 42.40 23.70 34.85
CA SER A 371 43.37 23.96 35.92
C SER A 371 44.79 24.08 35.37
N ASP A 372 45.19 23.18 34.47
CA ASP A 372 46.49 23.22 33.81
C ASP A 372 46.66 24.48 32.96
N PHE A 373 45.63 24.85 32.17
CA PHE A 373 45.63 26.09 31.40
C PHE A 373 45.73 27.32 32.31
N SER A 374 44.96 27.36 33.40
CA SER A 374 45.04 28.43 34.40
C SER A 374 46.42 28.49 35.05
N GLY A 375 47.04 27.34 35.32
CA GLY A 375 48.39 27.23 35.87
C GLY A 375 49.44 27.77 34.90
N GLN A 376 49.34 27.43 33.62
CA GLN A 376 50.19 27.97 32.56
C GLN A 376 50.04 29.49 32.42
N LEU A 377 48.81 30.01 32.45
CA LEU A 377 48.52 31.45 32.44
C LEU A 377 49.11 32.16 33.66
N ALA A 378 49.00 31.57 34.84
CA ALA A 378 49.59 32.11 36.06
C ALA A 378 51.13 32.13 35.98
N ALA A 379 51.75 31.07 35.44
CA ALA A 379 53.20 31.01 35.24
C ALA A 379 53.68 32.05 34.22
N LEU A 380 52.96 32.22 33.10
CA LEU A 380 53.22 33.27 32.12
C LEU A 380 53.12 34.67 32.76
N TRP A 381 52.07 34.91 33.54
CA TRP A 381 51.88 36.19 34.24
C TRP A 381 52.99 36.46 35.27
N GLN A 382 53.41 35.45 36.02
CA GLN A 382 54.55 35.55 36.93
C GLN A 382 55.85 35.85 36.17
N GLY A 383 56.07 35.21 35.01
CA GLY A 383 57.20 35.51 34.13
C GLY A 383 57.25 36.98 33.70
N VAL A 384 56.11 37.52 33.23
CA VAL A 384 55.98 38.94 32.86
C VAL A 384 56.24 39.87 34.06
N GLN A 385 55.69 39.56 35.24
CA GLN A 385 55.95 40.35 36.44
C GLN A 385 57.43 40.33 36.85
N GLN A 386 58.09 39.19 36.68
CA GLN A 386 59.49 39.03 37.03
C GLN A 386 60.40 39.80 36.06
N GLU A 387 60.13 39.78 34.76
CA GLU A 387 60.80 40.63 33.77
C GLU A 387 60.60 42.12 34.05
N LEU A 388 59.38 42.55 34.38
CA LEU A 388 59.09 43.93 34.76
C LEU A 388 59.87 44.36 36.01
N ARG A 389 59.95 43.49 37.04
CA ARG A 389 60.76 43.76 38.23
C ARG A 389 62.25 43.82 37.91
N GLN A 390 62.77 42.96 37.04
CA GLN A 390 64.16 43.01 36.61
C GLN A 390 64.47 44.31 35.85
N LEU A 391 63.61 44.72 34.92
CA LEU A 391 63.73 46.01 34.22
C LEU A 391 63.74 47.18 35.21
N GLN A 392 62.88 47.13 36.23
CA GLN A 392 62.81 48.17 37.27
C GLN A 392 64.08 48.20 38.13
N VAL A 393 64.63 47.05 38.50
CA VAL A 393 65.90 46.96 39.26
C VAL A 393 67.08 47.45 38.43
N VAL A 394 67.16 47.10 37.14
CA VAL A 394 68.20 47.58 36.22
C VAL A 394 68.12 49.11 36.08
N GLN A 395 66.93 49.67 35.88
CA GLN A 395 66.69 51.11 35.87
C GLN A 395 67.10 51.78 37.20
N GLN A 396 66.82 51.14 38.33
CA GLN A 396 67.18 51.65 39.65
C GLN A 396 68.71 51.62 39.88
N GLN A 397 69.40 50.59 39.41
CA GLN A 397 70.86 50.51 39.46
C GLN A 397 71.51 51.57 38.57
N GLU A 398 70.95 51.80 37.38
CA GLU A 398 71.45 52.82 36.45
C GLU A 398 71.26 54.24 37.01
N THR A 399 70.11 54.52 37.64
CA THR A 399 69.86 55.79 38.34
C THR A 399 70.77 55.98 39.57
N VAL A 400 71.00 54.94 40.37
CA VAL A 400 71.96 55.01 41.50
C VAL A 400 73.39 55.22 41.00
N ARG A 401 73.79 54.56 39.90
CA ARG A 401 75.12 54.75 39.29
C ARG A 401 75.32 56.18 38.79
N LEU A 402 74.29 56.78 38.17
CA LEU A 402 74.30 58.18 37.77
C LEU A 402 74.40 59.12 38.97
N MET A 403 73.65 58.87 40.06
CA MET A 403 73.77 59.65 41.30
C MET A 403 75.17 59.53 41.92
N GLY A 404 75.75 58.33 41.98
CA GLY A 404 77.10 58.13 42.50
C GLY A 404 78.18 58.84 41.65
N ALA A 405 78.00 58.90 40.33
CA ALA A 405 78.87 59.68 39.46
C ALA A 405 78.77 61.19 39.73
N ILE A 406 77.55 61.70 39.97
CA ILE A 406 77.32 63.10 40.35
C ILE A 406 77.96 63.41 41.72
N GLU A 407 77.78 62.53 42.71
CA GLU A 407 78.36 62.69 44.06
C GLU A 407 79.89 62.70 44.02
N SER A 408 80.49 61.78 43.26
CA SER A 408 81.93 61.74 43.01
C SER A 408 82.45 63.03 42.38
N GLN A 409 81.74 63.56 41.38
CA GLN A 409 82.11 64.80 40.71
C GLN A 409 82.00 66.01 41.67
N MET A 410 80.96 66.04 42.49
CA MET A 410 80.75 67.09 43.50
C MET A 410 81.84 67.08 44.57
N SER A 411 82.25 65.90 45.05
CA SER A 411 83.36 65.73 45.99
C SER A 411 84.70 66.20 45.39
N ASN A 412 84.96 65.86 44.13
CA ASN A 412 86.14 66.37 43.43
C ASN A 412 86.13 67.91 43.33
N TRP A 413 84.98 68.51 43.04
CA TRP A 413 84.82 69.97 43.03
C TRP A 413 85.10 70.60 44.40
N GLN A 414 84.61 69.98 45.47
CA GLN A 414 84.85 70.44 46.83
C GLN A 414 86.33 70.35 47.20
N GLY A 415 87.03 69.28 46.83
CA GLY A 415 88.47 69.14 47.04
C GLY A 415 89.30 70.18 46.26
N HIS A 416 88.89 70.50 45.03
CA HIS A 416 89.54 71.58 44.26
C HIS A 416 89.35 72.95 44.93
N LEU A 417 88.15 73.22 45.44
CA LEU A 417 87.85 74.46 46.18
C LEU A 417 88.73 74.59 47.43
N GLU A 418 88.89 73.51 48.19
CA GLU A 418 89.73 73.48 49.39
C GLU A 418 91.22 73.72 49.06
N GLN A 419 91.72 73.10 47.98
CA GLN A 419 93.07 73.35 47.49
C GLN A 419 93.26 74.81 47.07
N THR A 420 92.35 75.39 46.27
CA THR A 420 92.43 76.80 45.89
C THR A 420 92.37 77.74 47.10
N ASN A 421 91.54 77.42 48.10
CA ASN A 421 91.44 78.23 49.30
C ASN A 421 92.75 78.18 50.12
N SER A 422 93.37 77.01 50.25
CA SER A 422 94.67 76.87 50.89
C SER A 422 95.78 77.64 50.17
N ALA A 423 95.75 77.65 48.83
CA ALA A 423 96.71 78.39 48.00
C ALA A 423 96.53 79.92 48.14
N ILE A 424 95.28 80.40 48.21
CA ILE A 424 95.00 81.82 48.47
C ILE A 424 95.49 82.22 49.86
N THR A 425 95.28 81.35 50.86
CA THR A 425 95.70 81.61 52.24
C THR A 425 97.23 81.67 52.36
N SER A 426 97.97 80.82 51.65
CA SER A 426 99.44 80.88 51.61
C SER A 426 99.95 82.13 50.90
N GLN A 427 99.29 82.55 49.82
CA GLN A 427 99.63 83.77 49.09
C GLN A 427 99.45 85.03 49.94
N LEU A 428 98.39 85.09 50.75
CA LEU A 428 98.15 86.16 51.72
C LEU A 428 99.23 86.25 52.80
N ARG A 429 99.76 85.11 53.25
CA ARG A 429 100.83 85.05 54.25
C ARG A 429 102.16 85.59 53.73
N VAL A 430 102.50 85.29 52.47
CA VAL A 430 103.71 85.81 51.81
C VAL A 430 103.65 87.34 51.62
N LEU A 431 102.46 87.88 51.34
CA LEU A 431 102.25 89.33 51.24
C LEU A 431 102.40 90.06 52.60
N GLN A 432 102.04 89.41 53.72
CA GLN A 432 102.25 89.98 55.06
C GLN A 432 103.73 90.04 55.45
N GLU A 433 104.54 89.04 55.08
CA GLU A 433 105.99 89.05 55.33
C GLU A 433 106.72 90.14 54.52
N GLN A 434 106.32 90.39 53.27
CA GLN A 434 106.88 91.50 52.48
C GLN A 434 106.52 92.88 53.06
N GLY A 435 105.36 93.02 53.72
CA GLY A 435 104.94 94.25 54.39
C GLY A 435 105.67 94.56 55.70
N ALA A 436 106.36 93.58 56.30
CA ALA A 436 107.16 93.77 57.51
C ALA A 436 108.57 94.30 57.19
N ILE A 437 109.16 93.87 56.06
CA ILE A 437 110.52 94.25 55.63
C ILE A 437 110.56 95.69 55.09
N LEU A 438 109.47 96.19 54.51
CA LEU A 438 109.37 97.58 54.04
C LEU A 438 109.15 98.62 55.16
N ARG A 439 108.86 98.18 56.39
CA ARG A 439 108.56 99.06 57.53
C ARG A 439 109.80 99.44 58.35
N ASP A 440 110.85 98.62 58.31
CA ASP A 440 112.12 98.85 59.02
C ASP A 440 113.09 99.75 58.23
N LEU A 441 112.89 99.88 56.91
CA LEU A 441 113.72 100.72 56.03
C LEU A 441 113.31 102.21 56.01
N ALA A 442 112.30 102.61 56.80
CA ALA A 442 111.67 103.93 56.74
C ALA A 442 111.82 104.79 58.03
N GLY A 443 112.61 104.37 59.01
CA GLY A 443 112.82 105.10 60.29
C GLY A 443 114.12 105.93 60.39
N ASP A 444 115.19 105.58 59.69
CA ASP A 444 116.53 106.20 59.83
C ASP A 444 116.76 107.43 58.93
N LYS A 445 115.79 108.35 58.87
CA LYS A 445 115.85 109.51 57.94
C LYS A 445 115.45 110.85 58.57
N GLN A 446 115.86 111.09 59.82
CA GLN A 446 115.65 112.38 60.50
C GLN A 446 116.91 112.90 61.21
N ASP A 447 118.10 112.62 60.66
CA ASP A 447 119.38 113.19 61.10
C ASP A 447 120.10 114.06 60.05
N LEU A 448 119.57 114.27 58.84
CA LEU A 448 120.36 114.95 57.80
C LEU A 448 119.59 115.80 56.78
N LEU A 449 118.60 116.60 57.22
CA LEU A 449 118.07 117.71 56.38
C LEU A 449 117.50 118.88 57.22
N LYS A 450 118.37 119.63 57.91
CA LYS A 450 118.42 121.13 57.87
C LYS A 450 119.14 121.77 59.07
N LEU A 451 120.42 121.45 59.18
CA LEU A 451 121.44 122.37 59.66
C LEU A 451 122.33 122.76 58.47
N GLN A 452 121.75 123.11 57.31
CA GLN A 452 122.53 123.74 56.24
C GLN A 452 121.70 124.42 55.14
N GLU A 453 120.82 125.31 55.54
CA GLU A 453 120.49 126.48 54.72
C GLU A 453 120.05 127.58 55.71
N SER A 454 120.86 127.91 56.71
CA SER A 454 122.13 128.62 56.53
C SER A 454 121.96 129.77 55.54
N LEU A 455 121.75 130.96 56.12
CA LEU A 455 122.74 132.01 55.90
C LEU A 455 122.83 132.51 54.45
N ALA A 456 121.68 132.66 53.80
CA ALA A 456 121.61 133.35 52.52
C ALA A 456 120.30 134.12 52.27
N GLN A 457 119.67 134.68 53.29
CA GLN A 457 118.90 135.91 53.08
C GLN A 457 118.78 136.76 54.35
N ASN A 458 119.95 137.07 54.89
CA ASN A 458 120.13 138.16 55.84
C ASN A 458 120.45 139.49 55.13
N LEU A 459 120.33 139.59 53.81
CA LEU A 459 120.70 140.79 53.08
C LEU A 459 120.05 140.79 51.69
N GLU A 460 118.84 141.34 51.64
CA GLU A 460 118.31 142.25 50.63
C GLU A 460 116.86 142.48 51.12
N VAL A 461 116.49 143.52 51.85
CA VAL A 461 116.77 144.93 51.61
C VAL A 461 116.41 145.70 52.89
N LEU A 462 117.42 146.37 53.45
CA LEU A 462 117.25 147.61 54.21
C LEU A 462 116.61 148.66 53.29
N ARG A 463 115.37 149.09 53.58
CA ARG A 463 114.88 150.49 53.45
C ARG A 463 113.37 150.52 53.74
N SER A 464 112.78 151.24 54.70
CA SER A 464 113.25 152.39 55.50
C SER A 464 114.34 153.22 54.79
N GLY A 465 114.02 153.93 53.72
CA GLY A 465 112.67 154.21 53.29
C GLY A 465 112.54 154.55 51.81
N HIS A 466 111.30 154.33 51.39
CA HIS A 466 110.52 155.12 50.47
C HIS A 466 110.87 155.10 48.97
N SER A 467 109.86 154.63 48.24
CA SER A 467 109.20 155.15 47.03
C SER A 467 109.99 155.38 45.74
N PHE A 468 109.24 155.06 44.68
CA PHE A 468 109.06 155.82 43.43
C PHE A 468 109.82 155.30 42.20
N GLU A 469 109.04 155.04 41.14
CA GLU A 469 109.24 155.42 39.72
C GLU A 469 110.65 155.32 39.11
N GLU A 470 110.92 154.86 37.90
CA GLU A 470 110.16 154.50 36.71
C GLU A 470 111.22 154.06 35.67
N ALA A 471 110.79 153.37 34.62
CA ALA A 471 111.46 153.15 33.34
C ALA A 471 112.58 152.08 33.26
N ILE A 472 112.32 150.85 32.78
CA ILE A 472 111.98 150.46 31.41
C ILE A 472 113.21 150.03 30.56
N HIS A 473 113.03 148.85 29.94
CA HIS A 473 113.59 148.36 28.67
C HIS A 473 115.08 147.96 28.55
N SER A 474 115.33 146.69 28.83
CA SER A 474 116.06 145.77 27.94
C SER A 474 115.68 144.34 28.37
N LEU A 475 114.59 143.76 27.85
CA LEU A 475 114.52 143.25 26.49
C LEU A 475 115.76 142.42 26.21
N THR A 476 115.51 141.11 26.09
CA THR A 476 116.11 140.37 24.99
C THR A 476 117.54 140.04 25.35
N ALA A 477 117.94 138.83 25.14
CA ALA A 477 117.95 138.32 23.80
C ALA A 477 119.01 137.27 23.96
N ALA A 478 118.90 136.14 23.39
CA ALA A 478 118.11 135.83 22.25
C ALA A 478 118.40 134.33 22.14
N ILE A 479 117.49 133.57 21.56
CA ILE A 479 117.76 133.22 20.17
C ILE A 479 119.23 132.89 20.02
N HIS A 480 119.57 131.64 20.25
CA HIS A 480 120.41 130.92 19.35
C HIS A 480 120.82 129.66 20.10
N LEU A 481 120.57 128.48 19.59
CA LEU A 481 120.00 128.07 18.32
C LEU A 481 120.35 126.59 18.34
N ILE A 482 119.61 125.82 17.57
CA ILE A 482 120.17 124.68 16.85
C ILE A 482 120.44 123.45 17.74
N THR A 483 120.20 122.23 17.32
CA THR A 483 119.55 121.59 16.18
C THR A 483 119.93 120.14 16.39
N ALA A 484 118.97 119.23 16.31
CA ALA A 484 119.19 117.81 15.96
C ALA A 484 120.08 117.01 16.95
N ARG A 485 120.05 115.69 16.99
CA ARG A 485 119.95 114.73 15.88
C ARG A 485 119.74 113.35 16.51
N ASN A 486 118.54 112.77 16.53
CA ASN A 486 117.83 111.94 15.52
C ASN A 486 118.41 110.54 15.21
N GLN A 487 117.54 109.52 15.41
CA GLN A 487 117.45 108.18 14.75
C GLN A 487 118.63 107.19 14.92
N PRO A 488 118.51 105.88 14.56
CA PRO A 488 117.51 105.13 13.75
C PRO A 488 116.96 103.85 14.47
N GLY A 489 116.17 102.90 13.95
CA GLY A 489 115.60 102.47 12.65
C GLY A 489 115.23 100.96 12.79
N ARG A 490 113.98 100.51 12.57
CA ARG A 490 113.37 99.95 11.33
C ARG A 490 114.11 98.77 10.67
N VAL A 491 113.34 97.72 10.30
CA VAL A 491 113.38 96.79 9.10
C VAL A 491 112.92 95.39 9.56
N ALA A 492 111.98 94.65 8.95
CA ALA A 492 111.20 94.74 7.71
C ALA A 492 109.75 94.22 7.99
N ALA A 493 108.69 94.65 7.33
CA ALA A 493 108.54 95.40 6.08
C ALA A 493 107.71 96.68 6.27
#